data_AF-A0A0C3D9V2-F1
#
_entry.id   AF-A0A0C3D9V2-F1
#
_cell.length_a   1.000
_cell.length_b   1.000
_cell.length_c   1.000
_cell.angle_alpha   90.00
_cell.angle_beta   90.00
_cell.angle_gamma   90.00
#
_symmetry.space_group_name_H-M   'P 1'
#
loop_
_entity.id
_entity.type
_entity.pdbx_description
1 polymer ?
#
loop_
_entity_poly.entity_id
_entity_poly.type
_entity_poly.pdbx_seq_one_letter_code
_entity_poly.pdbx_strand_id
1 'polypeptide(L)'
;MPVIQAINWRICMDDCSQDNELPGENTEPPVTFLPLPDTFNLNATQDWWQLAQHIQDWLVNIPHDSQQWTWGRDVFWLAFVGAHPAFPLGRWSFWDTRIPLEGPYIEDLVQSSVTGGRTNQDKTTLLEQTWLEFAAMSLSFTRSPS
;
A
#
# COMPACT_ATOMS: atom_id res chain seq x y z
N MET A 1 22.06 4.41 -0.92
CA MET A 1 20.71 3.82 -0.76
C MET A 1 19.85 4.44 -1.83
N PRO A 2 19.12 3.66 -2.67
CA PRO A 2 18.35 4.24 -3.77
C PRO A 2 17.14 5.00 -3.22
N VAL A 3 17.03 6.28 -3.59
CA VAL A 3 15.87 7.12 -3.34
C VAL A 3 14.79 6.72 -4.35
N ILE A 4 13.69 6.14 -3.87
CA ILE A 4 12.50 5.87 -4.68
C ILE A 4 11.83 7.23 -4.88
N GLN A 5 11.63 7.68 -6.12
CA GLN A 5 10.89 8.90 -6.43
C GLN A 5 9.53 8.52 -7.01
N ALA A 6 8.44 9.08 -6.48
CA ALA A 6 7.12 8.95 -7.07
C ALA A 6 7.08 9.81 -8.35
N ILE A 7 6.89 9.17 -9.50
CA ILE A 7 6.71 9.86 -10.78
C ILE A 7 5.21 10.18 -10.97
N ASN A 8 4.95 11.44 -11.33
CA ASN A 8 3.64 12.02 -11.58
C ASN A 8 3.04 11.43 -12.89
N TRP A 9 1.90 10.74 -12.79
CA TRP A 9 1.26 9.99 -13.89
C TRP A 9 0.47 10.86 -14.88
N ARG A 10 0.81 12.15 -15.05
CA ARG A 10 0.09 13.06 -15.98
C ARG A 10 0.19 12.71 -17.47
N ILE A 11 0.74 11.57 -17.86
CA ILE A 11 0.96 11.22 -19.26
C ILE A 11 0.49 9.79 -19.46
N CYS A 12 -0.77 9.64 -19.86
CA CYS A 12 -1.32 8.64 -20.80
C CYS A 12 -2.86 8.62 -20.66
N MET A 13 -3.51 9.67 -21.16
CA MET A 13 -4.83 9.51 -21.78
C MET A 13 -4.77 10.09 -23.18
N ASP A 14 -5.07 9.21 -24.12
CA ASP A 14 -4.98 9.34 -25.57
C ASP A 14 -5.90 10.45 -26.12
N ASP A 15 -5.46 11.06 -27.22
CA ASP A 15 -6.16 12.06 -28.02
C ASP A 15 -7.55 11.57 -28.49
N CYS A 16 -8.62 12.20 -28.01
CA CYS A 16 -9.90 12.25 -28.71
C CYS A 16 -10.59 13.59 -28.42
N SER A 17 -10.56 14.47 -29.41
CA SER A 17 -11.31 15.74 -29.47
C SER A 17 -12.76 15.60 -29.02
N GLN A 18 -13.22 16.44 -28.08
CA GLN A 18 -14.36 17.35 -28.31
C GLN A 18 -14.57 18.33 -27.13
N ASP A 19 -14.61 19.63 -27.48
CA ASP A 19 -15.16 20.76 -26.74
C ASP A 19 -16.44 20.41 -25.93
N ASN A 20 -16.40 20.62 -24.62
CA ASN A 20 -17.49 21.21 -23.82
C ASN A 20 -17.04 21.46 -22.36
N GLU A 21 -17.32 22.66 -21.85
CA GLU A 21 -16.99 23.15 -20.50
C GLU A 21 -17.89 22.59 -19.37
N LEU A 22 -17.32 22.52 -18.13
CA LEU A 22 -17.91 22.40 -16.77
C LEU A 22 -18.33 20.99 -16.23
N PRO A 23 -18.39 20.78 -14.89
CA PRO A 23 -17.31 20.83 -13.90
C PRO A 23 -17.26 19.53 -13.06
N GLY A 24 -16.07 19.07 -12.70
CA GLY A 24 -15.91 17.88 -11.86
C GLY A 24 -14.89 16.95 -12.47
N GLU A 25 -13.65 17.42 -12.53
CA GLU A 25 -12.52 16.52 -12.65
C GLU A 25 -12.68 15.54 -11.48
N ASN A 26 -13.00 14.27 -11.78
CA ASN A 26 -12.92 13.18 -10.82
C ASN A 26 -11.43 12.95 -10.55
N THR A 27 -10.76 13.96 -10.00
CA THR A 27 -9.34 13.95 -9.69
C THR A 27 -9.22 13.03 -8.49
N GLU A 28 -8.90 11.77 -8.75
CA GLU A 28 -8.48 10.86 -7.70
C GLU A 28 -7.37 11.56 -6.88
N PRO A 29 -7.47 11.55 -5.54
CA PRO A 29 -6.51 12.26 -4.69
C PRO A 29 -5.08 11.80 -4.99
N PRO A 30 -4.10 12.73 -5.09
CA PRO A 30 -2.73 12.35 -5.37
C PRO A 30 -2.16 11.47 -4.26
N VAL A 31 -1.29 10.53 -4.61
CA VAL A 31 -0.54 9.72 -3.65
C VAL A 31 0.43 10.63 -2.89
N THR A 32 0.18 10.89 -1.60
CA THR A 32 1.00 11.79 -0.76
C THR A 32 1.95 11.05 0.18
N PHE A 33 1.76 9.75 0.38
CA PHE A 33 2.58 8.92 1.28
C PHE A 33 3.83 8.34 0.58
N LEU A 34 4.00 8.62 -0.72
CA LEU A 34 5.21 8.31 -1.47
C LEU A 34 5.81 9.59 -2.07
N PRO A 35 7.14 9.70 -2.17
CA PRO A 35 8.11 8.72 -1.68
C PRO A 35 8.21 8.71 -0.15
N LEU A 36 8.65 7.58 0.42
CA LEU A 36 8.84 7.50 1.87
C LEU A 36 9.94 8.47 2.33
N PRO A 37 9.80 9.08 3.51
CA PRO A 37 10.83 9.96 4.05
C PRO A 37 12.12 9.17 4.32
N ASP A 38 13.29 9.80 4.13
CA ASP A 38 14.60 9.17 4.41
C ASP A 38 14.76 8.74 5.88
N THR A 39 13.92 9.28 6.77
CA THR A 39 13.87 8.93 8.19
C THR A 39 13.05 7.68 8.49
N PHE A 40 12.38 7.09 7.49
CA PHE A 40 11.53 5.92 7.69
C PHE A 40 12.35 4.72 8.18
N ASN A 41 12.04 4.24 9.38
CA ASN A 41 12.71 3.12 10.01
C ASN A 41 11.91 1.83 9.84
N LEU A 42 12.44 0.94 9.00
CA LEU A 42 11.88 -0.38 8.71
C LEU A 42 11.64 -1.26 9.93
N ASN A 43 12.41 -1.05 11.00
CA ASN A 43 12.30 -1.82 12.25
C ASN A 43 11.34 -1.18 13.26
N ALA A 44 10.93 0.07 13.02
CA ALA A 44 10.01 0.82 13.86
C ALA A 44 8.57 0.54 13.42
N THR A 45 7.84 -0.23 14.22
CA THR A 45 6.41 -0.49 14.00
C THR A 45 5.58 0.79 13.99
N GLN A 46 6.05 1.85 14.66
CA GLN A 46 5.40 3.16 14.66
C GLN A 46 5.42 3.81 13.28
N ASP A 47 6.53 3.71 12.55
CA ASP A 47 6.66 4.32 11.22
C ASP A 47 5.76 3.61 10.21
N TRP A 48 5.72 2.28 10.28
CA TRP A 48 4.77 1.46 9.54
C TRP A 48 3.31 1.80 9.87
N TRP A 49 2.99 2.05 11.15
CA TRP A 49 1.65 2.44 11.56
C TRP A 49 1.24 3.79 10.99
N GLN A 50 2.13 4.80 11.02
CA GLN A 50 1.88 6.10 10.40
C GLN A 50 1.64 5.96 8.90
N LEU A 51 2.44 5.13 8.22
CA LEU A 51 2.26 4.84 6.80
C LEU A 51 0.90 4.17 6.52
N ALA A 52 0.53 3.16 7.29
CA ALA A 52 -0.77 2.49 7.15
C ALA A 52 -1.94 3.45 7.34
N GLN A 53 -1.84 4.39 8.30
CA GLN A 53 -2.86 5.42 8.50
C GLN A 53 -2.97 6.38 7.30
N HIS A 54 -1.84 6.83 6.74
CA HIS A 54 -1.86 7.70 5.56
C HIS A 54 -2.44 6.99 4.34
N ILE A 55 -2.12 5.71 4.13
CA ILE A 55 -2.69 4.92 3.03
C ILE A 55 -4.18 4.69 3.24
N GLN A 56 -4.61 4.38 4.47
CA GLN A 56 -6.03 4.21 4.79
C GLN A 56 -6.82 5.49 4.50
N ASP A 57 -6.33 6.66 4.95
CA ASP A 57 -6.98 7.95 4.70
C ASP A 57 -7.07 8.26 3.19
N TRP A 58 -6.06 7.88 2.42
CA TRP A 58 -6.09 8.01 0.97
C TRP A 58 -7.09 7.04 0.30
N LEU A 59 -7.10 5.77 0.71
CA LEU A 59 -7.98 4.72 0.16
C LEU A 59 -9.47 5.04 0.35
N VAL A 60 -9.84 5.61 1.50
CA VAL A 60 -11.25 5.94 1.79
C VAL A 60 -11.79 7.08 0.94
N ASN A 61 -10.91 7.82 0.27
CA ASN A 61 -11.22 8.92 -0.63
C ASN A 61 -11.13 8.52 -2.13
N ILE A 62 -10.88 7.24 -2.44
CA ILE A 62 -10.72 6.74 -3.82
C ILE A 62 -11.86 5.78 -4.20
N PRO A 63 -12.33 5.82 -5.46
CA PRO A 63 -13.30 4.86 -5.96
C PRO A 63 -12.79 3.41 -5.86
N HIS A 64 -13.60 2.53 -5.26
CA HIS A 64 -13.24 1.13 -5.01
C HIS A 64 -12.95 0.32 -6.29
N ASP A 65 -13.55 0.71 -7.42
CA ASP A 65 -13.37 0.04 -8.71
C ASP A 65 -12.07 0.46 -9.43
N SER A 66 -11.29 1.40 -8.88
CA SER A 66 -10.06 1.85 -9.53
C SER A 66 -8.87 0.94 -9.24
N GLN A 67 -7.96 0.88 -10.21
CA GLN A 67 -6.69 0.16 -10.05
C GLN A 67 -5.85 0.75 -8.90
N GLN A 68 -5.98 2.05 -8.64
CA GLN A 68 -5.34 2.74 -7.53
C GLN A 68 -5.84 2.25 -6.18
N TRP A 69 -7.15 1.99 -6.05
CA TRP A 69 -7.69 1.41 -4.83
C TRP A 69 -7.17 0.00 -4.59
N THR A 70 -7.12 -0.84 -5.64
CA THR A 70 -6.60 -2.21 -5.54
C THR A 70 -5.12 -2.19 -5.11
N TRP A 71 -4.30 -1.39 -5.79
CA TRP A 71 -2.90 -1.20 -5.44
C TRP A 71 -2.72 -0.65 -4.02
N GLY A 72 -3.48 0.39 -3.66
CA GLY A 72 -3.42 0.99 -2.33
C GLY A 72 -3.79 0.02 -1.22
N ARG A 73 -4.77 -0.85 -1.46
CA ARG A 73 -5.18 -1.90 -0.53
C ARG A 73 -4.03 -2.88 -0.28
N ASP A 74 -3.34 -3.32 -1.33
CA ASP A 74 -2.20 -4.23 -1.18
C ASP A 74 -1.06 -3.56 -0.39
N VAL A 75 -0.76 -2.29 -0.70
CA VAL A 75 0.26 -1.49 -0.01
C VAL A 75 -0.13 -1.20 1.45
N PHE A 76 -1.42 -0.97 1.72
CA PHE A 76 -1.97 -0.83 3.07
C PHE A 76 -1.72 -2.08 3.90
N TRP A 77 -2.01 -3.26 3.36
CA TRP A 77 -1.82 -4.52 4.08
C TRP A 77 -0.36 -4.79 4.42
N LEU A 78 0.55 -4.46 3.51
CA LEU A 78 1.99 -4.50 3.79
C LEU A 78 2.35 -3.56 4.94
N ALA A 79 1.88 -2.31 4.91
CA ALA A 79 2.18 -1.35 5.97
C ALA A 79 1.57 -1.77 7.33
N PHE A 80 0.36 -2.30 7.31
CA PHE A 80 -0.35 -2.77 8.50
C PHE A 80 0.36 -3.97 9.15
N VAL A 81 0.81 -4.94 8.36
CA VAL A 81 1.58 -6.09 8.85
C VAL A 81 2.94 -5.65 9.38
N GLY A 82 3.57 -4.66 8.73
CA GLY A 82 4.78 -4.02 9.25
C GLY A 82 4.58 -3.37 10.63
N ALA A 83 3.42 -2.76 10.86
CA ALA A 83 3.05 -2.18 12.14
C ALA A 83 2.70 -3.26 13.19
N HIS A 84 2.10 -4.35 12.74
CA HIS A 84 1.58 -5.43 13.57
C HIS A 84 2.14 -6.80 13.15
N PRO A 85 3.43 -7.09 13.44
CA PRO A 85 4.08 -8.33 13.00
C PRO A 85 3.47 -9.59 13.64
N ALA A 86 2.63 -9.46 14.67
CA ALA A 86 1.92 -10.58 15.28
C ALA A 86 0.55 -10.88 14.61
N PHE A 87 0.16 -10.11 13.59
CA PHE A 87 -1.08 -10.35 12.85
C PHE A 87 -1.02 -11.71 12.09
N PRO A 88 -2.10 -12.51 12.05
CA PRO A 88 -3.42 -12.28 12.65
C PRO A 88 -3.60 -12.86 14.07
N LEU A 89 -2.63 -13.62 14.59
CA LEU A 89 -2.76 -14.38 15.84
C LEU A 89 -2.51 -13.57 17.12
N GLY A 90 -2.07 -12.31 16.98
CA GLY A 90 -1.73 -11.41 18.07
C GLY A 90 -2.72 -10.26 18.26
N ARG A 91 -2.27 -9.22 18.98
CA ARG A 91 -3.01 -7.97 19.14
C ARG A 91 -2.65 -6.99 18.03
N TRP A 92 -3.67 -6.36 17.47
CA TRP A 92 -3.54 -5.38 16.40
C TRP A 92 -4.61 -4.30 16.57
N SER A 93 -4.37 -3.14 15.97
CA SER A 93 -5.28 -2.00 16.01
C SER A 93 -6.36 -2.16 14.95
N PHE A 94 -7.61 -1.79 15.24
CA PHE A 94 -8.67 -1.80 14.24
C PHE A 94 -8.30 -0.96 13.02
N TRP A 95 -8.57 -1.49 11.83
CA TRP A 95 -8.54 -0.76 10.57
C TRP A 95 -9.97 -0.43 10.11
N ASP A 96 -10.10 0.44 9.11
CA ASP A 96 -11.39 0.80 8.53
C ASP A 96 -11.98 -0.39 7.75
N THR A 97 -13.18 -0.84 8.12
CA THR A 97 -13.84 -2.02 7.53
C THR A 97 -14.16 -1.87 6.04
N ARG A 98 -14.06 -0.66 5.48
CA ARG A 98 -14.14 -0.44 4.02
C ARG A 98 -12.95 -1.03 3.27
N ILE A 99 -11.85 -1.32 3.96
CA ILE A 99 -10.68 -2.02 3.41
C ILE A 99 -10.85 -3.52 3.69
N PRO A 100 -11.24 -4.32 2.70
CA PRO A 100 -11.39 -5.75 2.89
C PRO A 100 -10.04 -6.43 3.02
N LEU A 101 -10.02 -7.54 3.75
CA LEU A 101 -8.88 -8.44 3.92
C LEU A 101 -8.72 -9.30 2.67
N GLU A 102 -8.41 -8.65 1.55
CA GLU A 102 -8.27 -9.23 0.22
C GLU A 102 -6.96 -8.79 -0.40
N GLY A 103 -6.31 -9.71 -1.10
CA GLY A 103 -5.04 -9.47 -1.77
C GLY A 103 -4.09 -10.64 -1.60
N PRO A 104 -3.27 -10.94 -2.62
CA PRO A 104 -2.45 -12.15 -2.65
C PRO A 104 -1.49 -12.23 -1.44
N TYR A 105 -0.96 -11.08 -0.99
CA TYR A 105 -0.07 -11.02 0.16
C TYR A 105 -0.78 -11.31 1.49
N ILE A 106 -1.91 -10.66 1.76
CA ILE A 106 -2.59 -10.78 3.06
C ILE A 106 -3.28 -12.12 3.21
N GLU A 107 -3.85 -12.65 2.12
CA GLU A 107 -4.47 -13.97 2.09
C GLU A 107 -3.45 -15.09 2.33
N ASP A 108 -2.29 -15.03 1.66
CA ASP A 108 -1.19 -15.97 1.90
C ASP A 108 -0.68 -15.89 3.35
N LEU A 109 -0.51 -14.67 3.89
CA LEU A 109 -0.07 -14.48 5.27
C LEU A 109 -1.05 -15.13 6.26
N VAL A 110 -2.35 -14.90 6.07
CA VAL A 110 -3.41 -15.43 6.94
C VAL A 110 -3.48 -16.95 6.81
N GLN A 111 -3.46 -17.51 5.60
CA GLN A 111 -3.44 -18.96 5.38
C GLN A 111 -2.20 -19.63 5.99
N SER A 112 -1.03 -19.02 5.81
CA SER A 112 0.25 -19.49 6.36
C SER A 112 0.29 -19.43 7.90
N SER A 113 -0.43 -18.48 8.51
CA SER A 113 -0.54 -18.38 9.97
C SER A 113 -1.42 -19.47 10.58
N VAL A 114 -2.51 -19.86 9.90
CA VAL A 114 -3.42 -20.93 10.33
C VAL A 114 -2.77 -22.30 10.20
N THR A 115 -1.97 -22.50 9.16
CA THR A 115 -1.25 -23.77 8.88
C THR A 115 0.05 -23.92 9.67
N GLY A 116 0.46 -22.91 10.45
CA GLY A 116 1.68 -22.94 11.26
C GLY A 116 2.98 -22.76 10.46
N GLY A 117 2.90 -22.45 9.17
CA GLY A 117 4.06 -22.31 8.29
C GLY A 117 4.88 -21.04 8.51
N ARG A 118 4.22 -19.94 8.91
CA ARG A 118 4.86 -18.63 9.15
C ARG A 118 5.01 -18.25 10.62
N THR A 119 4.52 -19.08 11.54
CA THR A 119 4.37 -18.74 12.98
C THR A 119 5.67 -18.73 13.78
N ASN A 120 6.81 -19.07 13.18
CA ASN A 120 8.13 -19.04 13.81
C ASN A 120 9.10 -18.08 13.10
N GLN A 121 8.60 -17.18 12.24
CA GLN A 121 9.47 -16.17 11.65
C GLN A 121 9.83 -15.11 12.69
N ASP A 122 11.13 -14.87 12.84
CA ASP A 122 11.64 -13.71 13.57
C ASP A 122 11.00 -12.43 13.02
N LYS A 123 10.59 -11.53 13.92
CA LYS A 123 9.99 -10.23 13.59
C LYS A 123 10.79 -9.50 12.49
N THR A 124 12.11 -9.54 12.60
CA THR A 124 13.02 -8.90 11.63
C THR A 124 12.86 -9.49 10.23
N THR A 125 12.79 -10.83 10.10
CA THR A 125 12.62 -11.50 8.81
C THR A 125 11.27 -11.19 8.18
N LEU A 126 10.21 -11.09 8.98
CA LEU A 126 8.89 -10.68 8.48
C LEU A 126 8.91 -9.22 7.97
N LEU A 127 9.52 -8.31 8.73
CA LEU A 127 9.63 -6.89 8.34
C LEU A 127 10.48 -6.71 7.07
N GLU A 128 11.57 -7.46 6.94
CA GLU A 128 12.39 -7.46 5.72
C GLU A 128 11.61 -7.97 4.51
N GLN A 129 10.86 -9.08 4.64
CA GLN A 129 10.00 -9.58 3.56
C GLN A 129 8.92 -8.58 3.18
N THR A 130 8.26 -7.99 4.18
CA THR A 130 7.22 -6.97 3.98
C THR A 130 7.79 -5.74 3.28
N TRP A 131 9.00 -5.32 3.64
CA TRP A 131 9.69 -4.24 2.96
C TRP A 131 10.03 -4.56 1.51
N LEU A 132 10.51 -5.78 1.22
CA LEU A 132 10.84 -6.18 -0.16
C LEU A 132 9.61 -6.18 -1.06
N GLU A 133 8.48 -6.72 -0.58
CA GLU A 133 7.20 -6.67 -1.29
C GLU A 133 6.72 -5.23 -1.48
N PHE A 134 6.79 -4.40 -0.44
CA PHE A 134 6.44 -2.98 -0.52
C PHE A 134 7.30 -2.21 -1.52
N ALA A 135 8.61 -2.44 -1.52
CA ALA A 135 9.54 -1.83 -2.45
C ALA A 135 9.27 -2.30 -3.87
N ALA A 136 8.97 -3.59 -4.08
CA ALA A 136 8.60 -4.13 -5.38
C ALA A 136 7.29 -3.50 -5.92
N MET A 137 6.27 -3.34 -5.07
CA MET A 137 4.99 -2.69 -5.43
C MET A 137 5.15 -1.19 -5.68
N SER A 138 6.03 -0.53 -4.93
CA SER A 138 6.36 0.88 -5.16
C SER A 138 7.12 1.04 -6.48
N LEU A 139 8.02 0.11 -6.81
CA LEU A 139 8.78 0.14 -8.06
C LEU A 139 7.92 -0.22 -9.27
N SER A 140 6.99 -1.17 -9.17
CA SER A 140 6.07 -1.50 -10.27
C SER A 140 5.15 -0.32 -10.59
N PHE A 141 4.74 0.46 -9.58
CA PHE A 141 4.03 1.72 -9.77
C PHE A 141 4.88 2.75 -10.54
N THR A 142 6.20 2.77 -10.35
CA THR A 142 7.11 3.68 -11.09
C THR A 142 7.50 3.19 -12.48
N ARG A 143 7.25 1.91 -12.83
CA ARG A 143 7.80 1.25 -14.03
C ARG A 143 6.76 0.88 -15.08
N SER A 144 5.55 1.42 -15.05
CA SER A 144 4.69 1.36 -16.24
C SER A 144 5.40 2.09 -17.39
N PRO A 145 5.82 1.38 -18.45
CA PRO A 145 6.41 2.02 -19.61
C PRO A 145 5.33 2.78 -20.37
N SER A 146 5.70 3.98 -20.79
CA SER A 146 5.03 4.77 -21.82
C SER A 146 4.67 3.97 -23.07
#